data_AF-A0ABD7BLR0-F1
#
_entry.id   AF-A0ABD7BLR0-F1
#
_cell.length_a   1.000
_cell.length_b   1.000
_cell.length_c   1.000
_cell.angle_alpha   90.00
_cell.angle_beta   90.00
_cell.angle_gamma   90.00
#
_symmetry.space_group_name_H-M   'P 1'
#
loop_
_entity.id
_entity.type
_entity.pdbx_description
1 polymer ?
#
loop_
_entity_poly.entity_id
_entity_poly.type
_entity_poly.pdbx_seq_one_letter_code
_entity_poly.pdbx_strand_id
1 'polypeptide(L)'
;MLVYANQLFFLPTNTADELIGTFARWLGKRVHVPIDRERMVEGIRALRFRDQSFLTTTSTFVLGKSESYPFLFNATYSYSDDEVIGRRWTVEMGIRQHHAQAEIECTVILKTEERSACVRELVDVSCPTLIEWLAQRALVSGTPGASYHLLTPDTVGTYLQLVTAADRRLPVALMSCDRDGAYLMPIETLQPQIVGLCDIYLVPQVVSSYRLENLVGRDRYTFNGGVRIFWPPRPTDEPGSCTGTVLLPRSSSSPGHPRYSGSRNQILAAITDHSNVPLSLRHISREKVSEQIVRSRLQHVQSASADLPDNNDAELQVYQELLGSVDDELRGRSQEISTLRDEINSLTAENGRLLSLMAGYGHSTHEASVDVDLVRFRTAVLAQLGNTSSLVQSLEFVQGLFPERVDVLDSAFKSAQESDDARFKYCRKAGDLLLVLVTNYWEVLAGGGPDQTAKDCFGAQAYSANESGLSGRGRAERTFLYRGEPVFMDKHLKIGGKDSLATTLRIHFEWFSGDRKIVIGHCGRHLRF
;
A
#
# COMPACT_ATOMS: atom_id res chain seq x y z
N MET A 1 14.74 -9.34 10.38
CA MET A 1 13.46 -9.15 9.68
C MET A 1 12.89 -10.49 9.26
N LEU A 2 11.57 -10.68 9.37
CA LEU A 2 10.90 -11.89 8.90
C LEU A 2 10.66 -11.80 7.39
N VAL A 3 11.09 -12.80 6.63
CA VAL A 3 11.02 -12.81 5.15
C VAL A 3 9.93 -13.75 4.66
N TYR A 4 9.83 -14.93 5.27
CA TYR A 4 8.85 -15.95 4.89
C TYR A 4 8.47 -16.76 6.12
N ALA A 5 7.19 -17.07 6.29
CA ALA A 5 6.71 -18.03 7.27
C ALA A 5 5.61 -18.89 6.64
N ASN A 6 5.62 -20.18 6.92
CA ASN A 6 4.67 -21.13 6.36
C ASN A 6 4.34 -22.26 7.35
N GLN A 7 3.16 -22.85 7.17
CA GLN A 7 2.62 -23.95 7.97
C GLN A 7 1.99 -24.96 7.01
N LEU A 8 2.51 -26.18 7.01
CA LEU A 8 2.07 -27.29 6.17
C LEU A 8 1.63 -28.45 7.06
N PHE A 9 0.59 -29.16 6.61
CA PHE A 9 0.08 -30.34 7.29
C PHE A 9 0.27 -31.56 6.37
N PHE A 10 0.79 -32.64 6.95
CA PHE A 10 1.11 -33.87 6.23
C PHE A 10 0.25 -35.02 6.75
N LEU A 11 -0.16 -35.89 5.81
CA LEU A 11 -0.92 -37.09 6.15
C LEU A 11 -0.08 -38.04 7.02
N PRO A 12 -0.73 -38.86 7.89
CA PRO A 12 -0.05 -39.82 8.76
C PRO A 12 0.70 -40.95 8.01
N THR A 13 0.57 -41.03 6.69
CA THR A 13 1.41 -41.89 5.85
C THR A 13 2.86 -41.45 5.83
N ASN A 14 3.15 -40.17 6.11
CA ASN A 14 4.50 -39.69 6.34
C ASN A 14 4.87 -39.89 7.81
N THR A 15 6.15 -40.02 8.10
CA THR A 15 6.65 -39.98 9.47
C THR A 15 7.35 -38.66 9.77
N ALA A 16 7.40 -38.27 11.05
CA ALA A 16 8.17 -37.10 11.45
C ALA A 16 9.65 -37.26 11.06
N ASP A 17 10.20 -38.49 11.15
CA ASP A 17 11.56 -38.82 10.73
C ASP A 17 11.79 -38.57 9.23
N GLU A 18 10.82 -38.88 8.35
CA GLU A 18 10.94 -38.61 6.92
C GLU A 18 11.01 -37.12 6.58
N LEU A 19 10.26 -36.28 7.32
CA LEU A 19 10.32 -34.83 7.17
C LEU A 19 11.65 -34.27 7.66
N ILE A 20 12.16 -34.77 8.80
CA ILE A 20 13.50 -34.43 9.32
C ILE A 20 14.57 -34.87 8.32
N GLY A 21 14.46 -36.07 7.75
CA GLY A 21 15.34 -36.56 6.69
C GLY A 21 15.27 -35.74 5.41
N THR A 22 14.14 -35.08 5.12
CA THR A 22 14.00 -34.15 4.00
C THR A 22 14.81 -32.87 4.26
N PHE A 23 14.72 -32.32 5.47
CA PHE A 23 15.56 -31.20 5.90
C PHE A 23 17.06 -31.55 5.89
N ALA A 24 17.42 -32.72 6.43
CA ALA A 24 18.81 -33.19 6.48
C ALA A 24 19.43 -33.30 5.09
N ARG A 25 18.70 -33.86 4.11
CA ARG A 25 19.15 -33.94 2.71
C ARG A 25 19.23 -32.58 2.04
N TRP A 26 18.24 -31.71 2.26
CA TRP A 26 18.23 -30.34 1.73
C TRP A 26 19.47 -29.56 2.23
N LEU A 27 19.69 -29.60 3.55
CA LEU A 27 20.82 -28.92 4.17
C LEU A 27 22.15 -29.55 3.73
N GLY A 28 22.24 -30.88 3.68
CA GLY A 28 23.46 -31.57 3.26
C GLY A 28 23.86 -31.27 1.81
N LYS A 29 22.89 -31.07 0.91
CA LYS A 29 23.14 -30.58 -0.45
C LYS A 29 23.70 -29.15 -0.46
N ARG A 30 23.22 -28.30 0.45
CA ARG A 30 23.64 -26.90 0.58
C ARG A 30 25.05 -26.75 1.15
N VAL A 31 25.38 -27.49 2.21
CA VAL A 31 26.70 -27.42 2.87
C VAL A 31 27.72 -28.39 2.25
N HIS A 32 27.31 -29.20 1.27
CA HIS A 32 28.11 -30.26 0.64
C HIS A 32 28.67 -31.31 1.63
N VAL A 33 27.92 -31.60 2.70
CA VAL A 33 28.28 -32.57 3.74
C VAL A 33 27.03 -33.38 4.12
N PRO A 34 27.10 -34.72 4.16
CA PRO A 34 25.95 -35.52 4.61
C PRO A 34 25.65 -35.23 6.09
N ILE A 35 24.37 -35.07 6.40
CA ILE A 35 23.88 -34.84 7.76
C ILE A 35 23.10 -36.06 8.19
N ASP A 36 23.52 -36.64 9.31
CA ASP A 36 22.86 -37.79 9.90
C ASP A 36 21.54 -37.37 10.54
N ARG A 37 20.45 -38.00 10.08
CA ARG A 37 19.10 -37.75 10.58
C ARG A 37 18.92 -38.19 12.03
N GLU A 38 19.55 -39.30 12.45
CA GLU A 38 19.37 -39.84 13.80
C GLU A 38 19.98 -38.88 14.80
N ARG A 39 21.19 -38.39 14.48
CA ARG A 39 21.85 -37.33 15.23
C ARG A 39 21.04 -36.02 15.29
N MET A 40 20.30 -35.67 14.24
CA MET A 40 19.41 -34.50 14.27
C MET A 40 18.27 -34.69 15.28
N VAL A 41 17.65 -35.86 15.28
CA VAL A 41 16.56 -36.23 16.19
C VAL A 41 17.07 -36.28 17.64
N GLU A 42 18.26 -36.83 17.90
CA GLU A 42 18.88 -36.83 19.24
C GLU A 42 19.16 -35.42 19.78
N GLY A 43 19.40 -34.46 18.90
CA GLY A 43 19.64 -33.06 19.24
C GLY A 43 21.09 -32.63 19.06
N ILE A 44 21.28 -31.52 18.34
CA ILE A 44 22.57 -30.94 18.02
C ILE A 44 22.65 -29.57 18.70
N ARG A 45 23.51 -29.44 19.72
CA ARG A 45 23.71 -28.15 20.41
C ARG A 45 24.27 -27.08 19.48
N ALA A 46 25.29 -27.44 18.69
CA ALA A 46 25.86 -26.61 17.64
C ALA A 46 26.73 -27.48 16.73
N LEU A 47 26.40 -27.53 15.44
CA LEU A 47 27.24 -28.11 14.39
C LEU A 47 27.67 -26.97 13.48
N ARG A 48 28.97 -26.66 13.45
CA ARG A 48 29.54 -25.61 12.59
C ARG A 48 30.11 -26.22 11.32
N PHE A 49 29.86 -25.55 10.19
CA PHE A 49 30.37 -25.93 8.88
C PHE A 49 31.55 -25.03 8.47
N ARG A 50 32.21 -25.38 7.36
CA ARG A 50 33.43 -24.69 6.89
C ARG A 50 33.17 -23.24 6.47
N ASP A 51 31.96 -22.97 5.97
CA ASP A 51 31.47 -21.65 5.55
C ASP A 51 31.03 -20.77 6.74
N GLN A 52 31.34 -21.17 7.99
CA GLN A 52 30.89 -20.53 9.22
C GLN A 52 29.37 -20.57 9.45
N SER A 53 28.62 -21.27 8.61
CA SER A 53 27.23 -21.59 8.89
C SER A 53 27.13 -22.58 10.05
N PHE A 54 25.99 -22.60 10.72
CA PHE A 54 25.79 -23.53 11.83
C PHE A 54 24.35 -24.03 11.91
N LEU A 55 24.22 -25.28 12.36
CA LEU A 55 22.98 -25.96 12.62
C LEU A 55 22.84 -26.21 14.12
N THR A 56 21.64 -25.94 14.64
CA THR A 56 21.20 -26.39 15.96
C THR A 56 19.90 -27.18 15.80
N THR A 57 19.72 -28.24 16.59
CA THR A 57 18.46 -29.00 16.63
C THR A 57 18.06 -29.28 18.07
N THR A 58 16.77 -29.41 18.32
CA THR A 58 16.20 -29.72 19.62
C THR A 58 14.92 -30.52 19.41
N SER A 59 14.69 -31.56 20.21
CA SER A 59 13.53 -32.43 20.07
C SER A 59 13.03 -32.92 21.42
N THR A 60 11.80 -33.41 21.48
CA THR A 60 11.27 -34.16 22.64
C THR A 60 11.67 -35.63 22.65
N PHE A 61 12.56 -36.05 21.74
CA PHE A 61 13.05 -37.42 21.67
C PHE A 61 13.79 -37.81 22.95
N VAL A 62 13.56 -39.04 23.41
CA VAL A 62 14.25 -39.63 24.55
C VAL A 62 14.88 -40.94 24.10
N LEU A 63 16.22 -41.00 24.21
CA LEU A 63 16.99 -42.17 23.82
C LEU A 63 16.48 -43.42 24.57
N GLY A 64 16.17 -44.49 23.83
CA GLY A 64 15.72 -45.76 24.41
C GLY A 64 14.23 -45.86 24.75
N LYS A 65 13.39 -44.84 24.46
CA LYS A 65 11.93 -44.93 24.53
C LYS A 65 11.32 -44.95 23.13
N SER A 66 10.44 -45.91 22.86
CA SER A 66 9.62 -45.94 21.65
C SER A 66 8.60 -44.78 21.70
N GLU A 67 8.63 -43.91 20.70
CA GLU A 67 7.62 -42.88 20.38
C GLU A 67 6.98 -42.17 21.58
N SER A 68 7.62 -41.10 22.07
CA SER A 68 7.02 -40.20 23.06
C SER A 68 6.21 -39.11 22.38
N TYR A 69 4.92 -39.03 22.71
CA TYR A 69 4.02 -37.98 22.23
C TYR A 69 3.64 -36.99 23.35
N PRO A 70 3.40 -35.71 23.02
CA PRO A 70 3.55 -35.11 21.68
C PRO A 70 5.02 -35.01 21.25
N PHE A 71 5.29 -35.39 20.00
CA PHE A 71 6.62 -35.29 19.41
C PHE A 71 6.80 -33.90 18.83
N LEU A 72 7.76 -33.14 19.36
CA LEU A 72 8.14 -31.84 18.83
C LEU A 72 9.61 -31.87 18.44
N PHE A 73 9.92 -31.21 17.33
CA PHE A 73 11.28 -31.07 16.82
C PHE A 73 11.46 -29.65 16.26
N ASN A 74 12.65 -29.09 16.43
CA ASN A 74 13.06 -27.84 15.83
C ASN A 74 14.50 -27.97 15.30
N ALA A 75 14.73 -27.45 14.09
CA ALA A 75 16.05 -27.29 13.49
C ALA A 75 16.22 -25.85 13.03
N THR A 76 17.31 -25.21 13.47
CA THR A 76 17.68 -23.85 13.08
C THR A 76 19.01 -23.89 12.33
N TYR A 77 19.01 -23.46 11.08
CA TYR A 77 20.20 -23.32 10.24
C TYR A 77 20.46 -21.85 9.95
N SER A 78 21.63 -21.35 10.35
CA SER A 78 22.07 -19.96 10.15
C SER A 78 23.28 -19.89 9.24
N TYR A 79 23.26 -18.99 8.26
CA TYR A 79 24.33 -18.76 7.29
C TYR A 79 24.49 -17.26 6.97
N SER A 80 25.64 -16.87 6.43
CA SER A 80 25.88 -15.48 6.01
C SER A 80 25.26 -15.23 4.63
N ASP A 81 24.82 -14.02 4.36
CA ASP A 81 24.40 -13.62 3.00
C ASP A 81 25.62 -13.62 2.07
N ASP A 82 25.44 -14.15 0.85
CA ASP A 82 26.49 -14.29 -0.15
C ASP A 82 26.79 -12.95 -0.87
N GLU A 83 25.80 -12.05 -0.94
CA GLU A 83 25.89 -10.75 -1.62
C GLU A 83 26.07 -9.59 -0.64
N VAL A 84 25.46 -9.66 0.55
CA VAL A 84 25.41 -8.55 1.52
C VAL A 84 26.22 -8.85 2.78
N ILE A 85 27.44 -8.32 2.82
CA ILE A 85 28.34 -8.49 3.97
C ILE A 85 27.70 -7.91 5.24
N GLY A 86 27.65 -8.72 6.29
CA GLY A 86 27.08 -8.34 7.58
C GLY A 86 25.63 -8.79 7.76
N ARG A 87 24.96 -9.31 6.74
CA ARG A 87 23.64 -9.93 6.86
C ARG A 87 23.77 -11.42 7.18
N ARG A 88 22.91 -11.91 8.07
CA ARG A 88 22.75 -13.33 8.40
C ARG A 88 21.34 -13.77 8.01
N TRP A 89 21.25 -14.91 7.35
CA TRP A 89 19.99 -15.61 7.11
C TRP A 89 19.83 -16.77 8.07
N THR A 90 18.59 -17.02 8.48
CA THR A 90 18.22 -18.14 9.33
C THR A 90 16.99 -18.84 8.75
N VAL A 91 17.11 -20.14 8.51
CA VAL A 91 15.99 -21.04 8.19
C VAL A 91 15.69 -21.86 9.44
N GLU A 92 14.46 -21.80 9.92
CA GLU A 92 13.99 -22.61 11.05
C GLU A 92 12.87 -23.54 10.57
N MET A 93 12.98 -24.82 10.87
CA MET A 93 11.94 -25.81 10.64
C MET A 93 11.50 -26.40 11.97
N GLY A 94 10.21 -26.39 12.23
CA GLY A 94 9.60 -26.98 13.41
C GLY A 94 8.58 -28.04 13.02
N ILE A 95 8.54 -29.15 13.75
CA ILE A 95 7.61 -30.26 13.53
C ILE A 95 6.86 -30.54 14.83
N ARG A 96 5.57 -30.83 14.72
CA ARG A 96 4.73 -31.28 15.82
C ARG A 96 3.84 -32.44 15.37
N GLN A 97 3.81 -33.49 16.18
CA GLN A 97 2.90 -34.62 16.02
C GLN A 97 2.30 -34.97 17.38
N HIS A 98 0.97 -34.98 17.47
CA HIS A 98 0.26 -35.16 18.74
C HIS A 98 0.16 -36.62 19.20
N HIS A 99 0.05 -37.56 18.26
CA HIS A 99 0.06 -39.01 18.47
C HIS A 99 0.44 -39.69 17.14
N ALA A 100 0.73 -41.00 17.14
CA ALA A 100 1.24 -41.72 15.98
C ALA A 100 0.40 -41.57 14.69
N GLN A 101 -0.92 -41.58 14.81
CA GLN A 101 -1.85 -41.44 13.69
C GLN A 101 -2.30 -39.98 13.42
N ALA A 102 -1.78 -39.00 14.15
CA ALA A 102 -2.15 -37.59 13.94
C ALA A 102 -1.48 -37.07 12.67
N GLU A 103 -2.13 -36.09 12.03
CA GLU A 103 -1.48 -35.26 11.02
C GLU A 103 -0.21 -34.62 11.60
N ILE A 104 0.82 -34.52 10.75
CA ILE A 104 2.08 -33.91 11.15
C ILE A 104 2.06 -32.46 10.72
N GLU A 105 2.19 -31.56 11.68
CA GLU A 105 2.32 -30.15 11.43
C GLU A 105 3.81 -29.81 11.25
N CYS A 106 4.13 -29.16 10.14
CA CYS A 106 5.45 -28.62 9.86
C CYS A 106 5.35 -27.11 9.68
N THR A 107 6.20 -26.37 10.37
CA THR A 107 6.29 -24.92 10.25
C THR A 107 7.68 -24.53 9.79
N VAL A 108 7.79 -23.58 8.87
CA VAL A 108 9.08 -23.12 8.33
C VAL A 108 9.13 -21.60 8.39
N ILE A 109 10.23 -21.05 8.89
CA ILE A 109 10.52 -19.62 8.90
C ILE A 109 11.83 -19.35 8.16
N LEU A 110 11.84 -18.29 7.36
CA LEU A 110 13.03 -17.62 6.86
C LEU A 110 13.08 -16.21 7.44
N LYS A 111 14.19 -15.88 8.10
CA LYS A 111 14.42 -14.53 8.66
C LYS A 111 15.85 -14.08 8.41
N THR A 112 16.04 -12.77 8.37
CA THR A 112 17.34 -12.11 8.33
C THR A 112 17.66 -11.43 9.66
N GLU A 113 18.95 -11.29 9.94
CA GLU A 113 19.48 -10.50 11.05
C GLU A 113 20.69 -9.72 10.55
N GLU A 114 20.67 -8.39 10.71
CA GLU A 114 21.81 -7.55 10.35
C GLU A 114 22.81 -7.52 11.51
N ARG A 115 24.01 -8.06 11.30
CA ARG A 115 25.11 -8.04 12.27
C ARG A 115 25.91 -6.73 12.22
N SER A 116 25.70 -5.91 11.19
CA SER A 116 26.40 -4.66 10.96
C SER A 116 25.41 -3.53 10.69
N ALA A 117 25.61 -2.40 11.36
CA ALA A 117 24.83 -1.18 11.12
C ALA A 117 25.11 -0.54 9.75
N CYS A 118 26.14 -1.02 9.03
CA CYS A 118 26.51 -0.54 7.71
C CYS A 118 25.67 -1.14 6.57
N VAL A 119 24.83 -2.15 6.84
CA VAL A 119 23.98 -2.75 5.82
C VAL A 119 22.90 -1.74 5.40
N ARG A 120 22.80 -1.46 4.09
CA ARG A 120 21.84 -0.49 3.51
C ARG A 120 20.92 -1.13 2.48
N GLU A 121 21.30 -2.30 1.97
CA GLU A 121 20.61 -3.06 0.96
C GLU A 121 19.26 -3.54 1.51
N LEU A 122 18.19 -3.35 0.75
CA LEU A 122 16.88 -3.89 1.13
C LEU A 122 16.88 -5.41 0.93
N VAL A 123 16.12 -6.12 1.77
CA VAL A 123 15.91 -7.55 1.61
C VAL A 123 14.72 -7.75 0.68
N ASP A 124 14.88 -8.55 -0.37
CA ASP A 124 13.77 -8.96 -1.24
C ASP A 124 13.07 -10.20 -0.67
N VAL A 125 11.80 -10.37 -1.03
CA VAL A 125 11.03 -11.54 -0.61
C VAL A 125 11.59 -12.79 -1.27
N SER A 126 11.71 -13.86 -0.50
CA SER A 126 12.20 -15.15 -1.01
C SER A 126 11.60 -16.31 -0.22
N CYS A 127 11.41 -17.43 -0.91
CA CYS A 127 10.98 -18.68 -0.32
C CYS A 127 12.18 -19.64 -0.23
N PRO A 128 12.44 -20.30 0.92
CA PRO A 128 13.43 -21.36 0.98
C PRO A 128 13.08 -22.50 0.02
N THR A 129 14.06 -23.02 -0.72
CA THR A 129 13.89 -24.21 -1.58
C THR A 129 13.50 -25.46 -0.79
N LEU A 130 13.65 -25.45 0.53
CA LEU A 130 13.14 -26.47 1.44
C LEU A 130 11.62 -26.68 1.28
N ILE A 131 10.85 -25.62 1.02
CA ILE A 131 9.39 -25.71 0.85
C ILE A 131 9.04 -26.58 -0.35
N GLU A 132 9.75 -26.44 -1.46
CA GLU A 132 9.56 -27.27 -2.65
C GLU A 132 9.81 -28.76 -2.34
N TRP A 133 10.84 -29.07 -1.55
CA TRP A 133 11.17 -30.44 -1.17
C TRP A 133 10.12 -31.04 -0.22
N LEU A 134 9.55 -30.22 0.66
CA LEU A 134 8.48 -30.61 1.55
C LEU A 134 7.17 -30.81 0.78
N ALA A 135 6.88 -29.96 -0.21
CA ALA A 135 5.67 -30.04 -1.04
C ALA A 135 5.61 -31.32 -1.91
N GLN A 136 6.74 -31.98 -2.16
CA GLN A 136 6.80 -33.28 -2.83
C GLN A 136 6.34 -34.46 -1.95
N ARG A 137 6.08 -34.22 -0.65
CA ARG A 137 5.54 -35.22 0.28
C ARG A 137 4.01 -35.22 0.28
N ALA A 138 3.41 -36.22 0.91
CA ALA A 138 1.95 -36.35 0.95
C ALA A 138 1.34 -35.32 1.91
N LEU A 139 0.97 -34.16 1.37
CA LEU A 139 0.21 -33.10 2.06
C LEU A 139 -1.23 -33.53 2.32
N VAL A 140 -1.85 -32.93 3.35
CA VAL A 140 -3.29 -33.10 3.60
C VAL A 140 -4.10 -32.58 2.41
N SER A 141 -5.17 -33.29 2.05
CA SER A 141 -6.06 -32.90 0.94
C SER A 141 -6.64 -31.52 1.15
N GLY A 142 -6.61 -30.67 0.12
CA GLY A 142 -7.07 -29.28 0.21
C GLY A 142 -6.06 -28.32 0.82
N THR A 143 -4.78 -28.71 0.95
CA THR A 143 -3.70 -27.77 1.29
C THR A 143 -3.66 -26.65 0.24
N PRO A 144 -3.84 -25.38 0.62
CA PRO A 144 -3.92 -24.28 -0.35
C PRO A 144 -2.65 -24.14 -1.18
N GLY A 145 -2.81 -23.84 -2.47
CA GLY A 145 -1.68 -23.66 -3.39
C GLY A 145 -0.90 -24.95 -3.71
N ALA A 146 -1.25 -26.10 -3.13
CA ALA A 146 -0.69 -27.40 -3.54
C ALA A 146 -1.05 -27.73 -5.00
N SER A 147 -2.23 -27.28 -5.44
CA SER A 147 -2.67 -27.26 -6.84
C SER A 147 -3.23 -25.88 -7.19
N TYR A 148 -3.26 -25.56 -8.49
CA TYR A 148 -4.01 -24.42 -8.99
C TYR A 148 -5.30 -24.88 -9.68
N HIS A 149 -6.29 -24.01 -9.72
CA HIS A 149 -7.59 -24.25 -10.34
C HIS A 149 -7.75 -23.39 -11.60
N LEU A 150 -8.45 -23.91 -12.60
CA LEU A 150 -8.83 -23.11 -13.77
C LEU A 150 -10.20 -22.49 -13.51
N LEU A 151 -10.32 -21.18 -13.73
CA LEU A 151 -11.59 -20.47 -13.70
C LEU A 151 -12.27 -20.60 -15.07
N THR A 152 -13.26 -21.45 -15.15
CA THR A 152 -14.13 -21.68 -16.32
C THR A 152 -15.58 -21.44 -15.89
N PRO A 153 -16.53 -21.28 -16.84
CA PRO A 153 -17.94 -21.11 -16.49
C PRO A 153 -18.49 -22.18 -15.54
N ASP A 154 -17.96 -23.41 -15.61
CA ASP A 154 -18.38 -24.53 -14.77
C ASP A 154 -17.80 -24.46 -13.34
N THR A 155 -16.63 -23.85 -13.15
CA THR A 155 -15.95 -23.74 -11.85
C THR A 155 -16.22 -22.42 -11.12
N VAL A 156 -16.95 -21.48 -11.74
CA VAL A 156 -17.31 -20.19 -11.12
C VAL A 156 -18.03 -20.39 -9.78
N GLY A 157 -18.93 -21.37 -9.67
CA GLY A 157 -19.67 -21.62 -8.43
C GLY A 157 -18.73 -21.93 -7.25
N THR A 158 -17.78 -22.84 -7.45
CA THR A 158 -16.78 -23.22 -6.45
C THR A 158 -15.86 -22.05 -6.09
N TYR A 159 -15.43 -21.28 -7.10
CA TYR A 159 -14.62 -20.08 -6.88
C TYR A 159 -15.35 -19.05 -6.02
N LEU A 160 -16.61 -18.74 -6.34
CA LEU A 160 -17.40 -17.77 -5.58
C LEU A 160 -17.62 -18.23 -4.15
N GLN A 161 -17.97 -19.50 -3.93
CA GLN A 161 -18.11 -20.06 -2.59
C GLN A 161 -16.84 -19.86 -1.76
N LEU A 162 -15.67 -20.13 -2.34
CA LEU A 162 -14.38 -19.96 -1.65
C LEU A 162 -14.07 -18.48 -1.36
N VAL A 163 -14.25 -17.59 -2.34
CA VAL A 163 -13.92 -16.16 -2.19
C VAL A 163 -14.84 -15.46 -1.18
N THR A 164 -16.13 -15.85 -1.13
CA THR A 164 -17.14 -15.28 -0.22
C THR A 164 -17.26 -16.01 1.12
N ALA A 165 -16.54 -17.11 1.33
CA ALA A 165 -16.61 -17.89 2.57
C ALA A 165 -16.19 -17.02 3.77
N ALA A 166 -17.10 -16.87 4.75
CA ALA A 166 -16.91 -16.04 5.93
C ALA A 166 -15.87 -16.62 6.92
N ASP A 167 -15.64 -17.93 6.88
CA ASP A 167 -14.70 -18.66 7.74
C ASP A 167 -13.33 -18.92 7.08
N ARG A 168 -13.12 -18.38 5.87
CA ARG A 168 -11.86 -18.54 5.14
C ARG A 168 -10.70 -17.91 5.90
N ARG A 169 -9.63 -18.68 6.10
CA ARG A 169 -8.43 -18.26 6.87
C ARG A 169 -7.23 -17.88 6.02
N LEU A 170 -7.24 -18.19 4.73
CA LEU A 170 -6.12 -17.98 3.81
C LEU A 170 -6.56 -17.20 2.57
N PRO A 171 -5.68 -16.40 1.96
CA PRO A 171 -5.99 -15.63 0.76
C PRO A 171 -6.28 -16.52 -0.46
N VAL A 172 -7.00 -15.94 -1.43
CA VAL A 172 -7.23 -16.55 -2.76
C VAL A 172 -6.70 -15.58 -3.81
N ALA A 173 -5.84 -16.03 -4.72
CA ALA A 173 -5.31 -15.25 -5.82
C ALA A 173 -5.98 -15.67 -7.14
N LEU A 174 -6.60 -14.72 -7.82
CA LEU A 174 -7.05 -14.87 -9.20
C LEU A 174 -6.02 -14.23 -10.13
N MET A 175 -5.51 -14.99 -11.10
CA MET A 175 -4.56 -14.52 -12.10
C MET A 175 -5.21 -14.54 -13.47
N SER A 176 -5.23 -13.39 -14.13
CA SER A 176 -5.61 -13.29 -15.54
C SER A 176 -4.38 -13.34 -16.43
N CYS A 177 -4.52 -13.89 -17.63
CA CYS A 177 -3.52 -13.73 -18.67
C CYS A 177 -3.75 -12.42 -19.44
N ASP A 178 -2.71 -11.92 -20.11
CA ASP A 178 -2.82 -10.83 -21.08
C ASP A 178 -3.28 -11.36 -22.46
N ARG A 179 -3.21 -10.50 -23.48
CA ARG A 179 -3.62 -10.84 -24.86
C ARG A 179 -2.77 -11.96 -25.46
N ASP A 180 -1.50 -12.05 -25.06
CA ASP A 180 -0.54 -13.03 -25.54
C ASP A 180 -0.58 -14.33 -24.72
N GLY A 181 -1.48 -14.40 -23.71
CA GLY A 181 -1.60 -15.55 -22.82
C GLY A 181 -0.59 -15.56 -21.68
N ALA A 182 0.18 -14.48 -21.50
CA ALA A 182 1.17 -14.37 -20.44
C ALA A 182 0.54 -13.92 -19.12
N TYR A 183 0.97 -14.53 -18.03
CA TYR A 183 0.59 -14.15 -16.67
C TYR A 183 1.66 -13.24 -16.04
N LEU A 184 1.29 -12.49 -15.00
CA LEU A 184 2.24 -11.66 -14.23
C LEU A 184 3.49 -12.43 -13.78
N MET A 185 3.32 -13.71 -13.46
CA MET A 185 4.39 -14.65 -13.18
C MET A 185 3.97 -16.05 -13.67
N PRO A 186 4.88 -16.83 -14.27
CA PRO A 186 4.61 -18.23 -14.62
C PRO A 186 4.17 -19.03 -13.39
N ILE A 187 3.11 -19.84 -13.55
CA ILE A 187 2.54 -20.60 -12.44
C ILE A 187 3.52 -21.63 -11.89
N GLU A 188 4.36 -22.20 -12.75
CA GLU A 188 5.38 -23.19 -12.41
C GLU A 188 6.44 -22.61 -11.47
N THR A 189 6.71 -21.31 -11.60
CA THR A 189 7.63 -20.59 -10.72
C THR A 189 6.95 -20.16 -9.42
N LEU A 190 5.68 -19.75 -9.50
CA LEU A 190 4.95 -19.19 -8.36
C LEU A 190 4.44 -20.27 -7.39
N GLN A 191 3.81 -21.32 -7.92
CA GLN A 191 3.11 -22.35 -7.13
C GLN A 191 4.00 -22.95 -6.02
N PRO A 192 5.26 -23.36 -6.28
CA PRO A 192 6.11 -23.94 -5.22
C PRO A 192 6.40 -22.98 -4.06
N GLN A 193 6.31 -21.66 -4.30
CA GLN A 193 6.61 -20.64 -3.30
C GLN A 193 5.40 -20.32 -2.39
N ILE A 194 4.18 -20.61 -2.85
CA ILE A 194 2.93 -20.23 -2.16
C ILE A 194 2.09 -21.41 -1.66
N VAL A 195 2.57 -22.65 -1.81
CA VAL A 195 1.98 -23.83 -1.16
C VAL A 195 1.81 -23.55 0.33
N GLY A 196 0.64 -23.82 0.89
CA GLY A 196 0.27 -23.54 2.28
C GLY A 196 -0.11 -22.09 2.59
N LEU A 197 0.07 -21.15 1.65
CA LEU A 197 -0.15 -19.73 1.88
C LEU A 197 -1.36 -19.14 1.16
N CYS A 198 -1.71 -19.65 -0.03
CA CYS A 198 -2.72 -19.03 -0.89
C CYS A 198 -3.30 -20.03 -1.89
N ASP A 199 -4.62 -20.00 -2.11
CA ASP A 199 -5.26 -20.71 -3.22
C ASP A 199 -5.13 -19.94 -4.52
N ILE A 200 -4.96 -20.65 -5.63
CA ILE A 200 -4.69 -20.02 -6.94
C ILE A 200 -5.77 -20.42 -7.94
N TYR A 201 -6.35 -19.41 -8.59
CA TYR A 201 -7.21 -19.56 -9.75
C TYR A 201 -6.58 -18.87 -10.96
N LEU A 202 -6.49 -19.58 -12.08
CA LEU A 202 -6.01 -19.06 -13.35
C LEU A 202 -7.18 -18.88 -14.32
N VAL A 203 -7.24 -17.74 -14.98
CA VAL A 203 -8.13 -17.52 -16.12
C VAL A 203 -7.43 -18.01 -17.39
N PRO A 204 -7.89 -19.10 -18.02
CA PRO A 204 -7.29 -19.60 -19.25
C PRO A 204 -7.58 -18.67 -20.44
N GLN A 205 -6.61 -18.53 -21.36
CA GLN A 205 -6.72 -17.68 -22.56
C GLN A 205 -7.91 -18.02 -23.47
N VAL A 206 -8.34 -19.28 -23.46
CA VAL A 206 -9.41 -19.79 -24.33
C VAL A 206 -10.80 -19.29 -23.91
N VAL A 207 -10.95 -18.80 -22.67
CA VAL A 207 -12.26 -18.40 -22.12
C VAL A 207 -12.45 -16.90 -22.23
N SER A 208 -13.64 -16.48 -22.68
CA SER A 208 -13.99 -15.06 -22.78
C SER A 208 -14.01 -14.39 -21.40
N SER A 209 -13.09 -13.44 -21.18
CA SER A 209 -12.99 -12.66 -19.94
C SER A 209 -14.28 -11.91 -19.60
N TYR A 210 -14.99 -11.39 -20.61
CA TYR A 210 -16.29 -10.71 -20.40
C TYR A 210 -17.37 -11.65 -19.88
N ARG A 211 -17.39 -12.90 -20.36
CA ARG A 211 -18.37 -13.89 -19.89
C ARG A 211 -18.10 -14.28 -18.44
N LEU A 212 -16.83 -14.47 -18.07
CA LEU A 212 -16.45 -14.77 -16.69
C LEU A 212 -16.70 -13.59 -15.76
N GLU A 213 -16.40 -12.35 -16.18
CA GLU A 213 -16.71 -11.14 -15.40
C GLU A 213 -18.19 -11.07 -15.06
N ASN A 214 -19.08 -11.28 -16.04
CA ASN A 214 -20.52 -11.23 -15.82
C ASN A 214 -21.03 -12.31 -14.85
N LEU A 215 -20.36 -13.45 -14.79
CA LEU A 215 -20.73 -14.55 -13.87
C LEU A 215 -20.16 -14.34 -12.46
N VAL A 216 -18.97 -13.76 -12.36
CA VAL A 216 -18.21 -13.64 -11.11
C VAL A 216 -18.49 -12.32 -10.38
N GLY A 217 -18.75 -11.24 -11.12
CA GLY A 217 -18.81 -9.88 -10.62
C GLY A 217 -17.50 -9.12 -10.82
N ARG A 218 -17.59 -7.83 -11.18
CA ARG A 218 -16.44 -6.97 -11.52
C ARG A 218 -15.50 -6.74 -10.34
N ASP A 219 -16.01 -6.74 -9.12
CA ASP A 219 -15.27 -6.61 -7.86
C ASP A 219 -14.47 -7.88 -7.51
N ARG A 220 -14.82 -9.02 -8.12
CA ARG A 220 -14.25 -10.34 -7.85
C ARG A 220 -13.44 -10.90 -9.02
N TYR A 221 -13.15 -10.06 -10.01
CA TYR A 221 -12.43 -10.45 -11.21
C TYR A 221 -11.20 -9.55 -11.47
N THR A 222 -10.31 -9.98 -12.37
CA THR A 222 -9.12 -9.22 -12.78
C THR A 222 -8.81 -9.42 -14.27
N PHE A 223 -8.13 -8.46 -14.90
CA PHE A 223 -7.90 -8.42 -16.36
C PHE A 223 -6.46 -8.08 -16.73
N ASN A 224 -6.14 -8.24 -18.01
CA ASN A 224 -4.94 -7.74 -18.67
C ASN A 224 -3.63 -8.18 -18.00
N GLY A 225 -3.51 -9.46 -17.70
CA GLY A 225 -2.32 -9.99 -17.03
C GLY A 225 -2.24 -9.65 -15.54
N GLY A 226 -3.26 -9.01 -14.98
CA GLY A 226 -3.32 -8.63 -13.58
C GLY A 226 -3.60 -9.82 -12.66
N VAL A 227 -3.21 -9.67 -11.39
CA VAL A 227 -3.49 -10.61 -10.31
C VAL A 227 -4.31 -9.90 -9.24
N ARG A 228 -5.40 -10.50 -8.79
CA ARG A 228 -6.20 -9.99 -7.69
C ARG A 228 -6.16 -10.97 -6.54
N ILE A 229 -5.70 -10.51 -5.38
CA ILE A 229 -5.58 -11.29 -4.16
C ILE A 229 -6.74 -10.91 -3.23
N PHE A 230 -7.61 -11.86 -2.93
CA PHE A 230 -8.71 -11.72 -1.99
C PHE A 230 -8.25 -12.13 -0.59
N TRP A 231 -8.26 -11.18 0.33
CA TRP A 231 -7.84 -11.41 1.71
C TRP A 231 -8.93 -12.12 2.51
N PRO A 232 -8.58 -12.89 3.56
CA PRO A 232 -9.57 -13.42 4.51
C PRO A 232 -10.52 -12.33 5.01
N PRO A 233 -11.83 -12.60 5.12
CA PRO A 233 -12.79 -11.63 5.63
C PRO A 233 -12.47 -11.28 7.10
N ARG A 234 -12.61 -10.01 7.45
CA ARG A 234 -12.45 -9.55 8.84
C ARG A 234 -13.79 -9.63 9.57
N PRO A 235 -13.79 -9.77 10.91
CA PRO A 235 -15.02 -9.77 11.70
C PRO A 235 -15.90 -8.53 11.50
N THR A 236 -15.31 -7.41 11.08
CA THR A 236 -15.98 -6.14 10.83
C THR A 236 -16.48 -5.96 9.39
N ASP A 237 -16.11 -6.85 8.47
CA ASP A 237 -16.52 -6.74 7.07
C ASP A 237 -17.97 -7.22 6.89
N GLU A 238 -18.71 -6.60 5.96
CA GLU A 238 -20.06 -7.06 5.65
C GLU A 238 -20.06 -8.50 5.11
N PRO A 239 -21.06 -9.33 5.47
CA PRO A 239 -21.16 -10.70 4.96
C PRO A 239 -21.14 -10.73 3.42
N GLY A 240 -20.17 -11.45 2.85
CA GLY A 240 -19.99 -11.56 1.40
C GLY A 240 -19.20 -10.43 0.75
N SER A 241 -18.69 -9.46 1.53
CA SER A 241 -17.72 -8.47 1.07
C SER A 241 -16.36 -9.12 0.79
N CYS A 242 -15.75 -8.75 -0.33
CA CYS A 242 -14.47 -9.29 -0.78
C CYS A 242 -13.46 -8.17 -0.99
N THR A 243 -12.74 -7.81 0.08
CA THR A 243 -11.59 -6.90 -0.03
C THR A 243 -10.44 -7.61 -0.75
N GLY A 244 -9.94 -7.00 -1.82
CA GLY A 244 -8.83 -7.56 -2.58
C GLY A 244 -7.84 -6.52 -3.09
N THR A 245 -6.58 -6.92 -3.17
CA THR A 245 -5.49 -6.11 -3.73
C THR A 245 -5.25 -6.52 -5.18
N VAL A 246 -5.15 -5.54 -6.08
CA VAL A 246 -4.82 -5.77 -7.49
C VAL A 246 -3.35 -5.46 -7.72
N LEU A 247 -2.64 -6.41 -8.33
CA LEU A 247 -1.28 -6.29 -8.81
C LEU A 247 -1.31 -6.28 -10.34
N LEU A 248 -0.69 -5.28 -10.93
CA LEU A 248 -0.68 -5.08 -12.39
C LEU A 248 0.71 -5.35 -12.97
N PRO A 249 0.79 -5.80 -14.23
CA PRO A 249 2.06 -5.90 -14.95
C PRO A 249 2.79 -4.57 -15.02
N ARG A 250 4.13 -4.62 -15.04
CA ARG A 250 4.98 -3.42 -15.19
C ARG A 250 4.77 -2.70 -16.52
N SER A 251 4.27 -3.40 -17.54
CA SER A 251 3.91 -2.86 -18.85
C SER A 251 2.55 -2.15 -18.87
N SER A 252 1.78 -2.20 -17.77
CA SER A 252 0.50 -1.51 -17.70
C SER A 252 0.67 0.02 -17.66
N SER A 253 -0.27 0.76 -18.24
CA SER A 253 -0.27 2.23 -18.22
C SER A 253 -0.59 2.81 -16.83
N SER A 254 -1.09 1.98 -15.92
CA SER A 254 -1.40 2.36 -14.55
C SER A 254 -0.17 2.19 -13.66
N PRO A 255 0.05 3.10 -12.69
CA PRO A 255 1.09 2.90 -11.69
C PRO A 255 0.83 1.58 -10.96
N GLY A 256 1.88 0.75 -10.83
CA GLY A 256 1.80 -0.50 -10.07
C GLY A 256 1.53 -0.25 -8.58
N HIS A 257 1.27 -1.31 -7.82
CA HIS A 257 0.99 -1.19 -6.39
C HIS A 257 2.14 -0.48 -5.64
N PRO A 258 1.88 0.60 -4.88
CA PRO A 258 2.92 1.47 -4.32
C PRO A 258 3.90 0.74 -3.39
N ARG A 259 3.42 -0.29 -2.69
CA ARG A 259 4.22 -1.06 -1.72
C ARG A 259 5.01 -2.22 -2.34
N TYR A 260 4.50 -2.85 -3.40
CA TYR A 260 5.01 -4.14 -3.89
C TYR A 260 5.64 -4.07 -5.29
N SER A 261 5.43 -2.99 -6.05
CA SER A 261 5.96 -2.85 -7.42
C SER A 261 7.48 -3.00 -7.55
N GLY A 262 8.20 -2.64 -6.48
CA GLY A 262 9.66 -2.74 -6.41
C GLY A 262 10.19 -4.17 -6.19
N SER A 263 9.37 -5.09 -5.67
CA SER A 263 9.80 -6.48 -5.43
C SER A 263 9.86 -7.29 -6.73
N ARG A 264 10.80 -8.24 -6.82
CA ARG A 264 10.87 -9.18 -7.94
C ARG A 264 9.67 -10.11 -7.98
N ASN A 265 9.14 -10.51 -6.83
CA ASN A 265 7.94 -11.35 -6.72
C ASN A 265 6.84 -10.60 -5.96
N GLN A 266 6.10 -9.75 -6.69
CA GLN A 266 5.05 -8.91 -6.10
C GLN A 266 3.94 -9.73 -5.42
N ILE A 267 3.61 -10.90 -5.97
CA ILE A 267 2.56 -11.78 -5.46
C ILE A 267 3.00 -12.36 -4.11
N LEU A 268 4.20 -12.93 -4.05
CA LEU A 268 4.74 -13.47 -2.80
C LEU A 268 4.92 -12.35 -1.76
N ALA A 269 5.44 -11.18 -2.17
CA ALA A 269 5.60 -10.03 -1.28
C ALA A 269 4.27 -9.65 -0.63
N ALA A 270 3.20 -9.49 -1.42
CA ALA A 270 1.88 -9.15 -0.90
C ALA A 270 1.33 -10.20 0.07
N ILE A 271 1.43 -11.50 -0.28
CA ILE A 271 0.94 -12.60 0.55
C ILE A 271 1.71 -12.65 1.88
N THR A 272 3.05 -12.63 1.81
CA THR A 272 3.92 -12.70 3.00
C THR A 272 3.78 -11.49 3.91
N ASP A 273 3.50 -10.30 3.38
CA ASP A 273 3.27 -9.09 4.17
C ASP A 273 2.10 -9.26 5.16
N HIS A 274 1.10 -10.07 4.79
CA HIS A 274 -0.06 -10.37 5.62
C HIS A 274 0.07 -11.70 6.40
N SER A 275 0.69 -12.72 5.81
CA SER A 275 0.74 -14.07 6.40
C SER A 275 1.90 -14.29 7.36
N ASN A 276 3.03 -13.58 7.18
CA ASN A 276 4.27 -13.87 7.89
C ASN A 276 4.11 -13.75 9.41
N VAL A 277 3.56 -12.65 9.90
CA VAL A 277 3.43 -12.42 11.34
C VAL A 277 2.52 -13.49 11.99
N PRO A 278 1.26 -13.71 11.54
CA PRO A 278 0.42 -14.78 12.05
C PRO A 278 1.09 -16.16 12.07
N LEU A 279 1.76 -16.54 10.98
CA LEU A 279 2.39 -17.86 10.85
C LEU A 279 3.63 -18.01 11.73
N SER A 280 4.42 -16.94 11.90
CA SER A 280 5.59 -16.94 12.79
C SER A 280 5.25 -17.20 14.25
N LEU A 281 4.03 -16.84 14.67
CA LEU A 281 3.57 -17.04 16.04
C LEU A 281 3.12 -18.48 16.28
N ARG A 282 2.59 -19.12 15.25
CA ARG A 282 2.24 -20.54 15.26
C ARG A 282 3.46 -21.43 15.11
N HIS A 283 4.57 -20.90 14.60
CA HIS A 283 5.83 -21.63 14.42
C HIS A 283 6.25 -22.39 15.67
N ILE A 284 6.71 -23.62 15.45
CA ILE A 284 7.23 -24.50 16.48
C ILE A 284 8.71 -24.15 16.69
N SER A 285 8.93 -23.11 17.49
CA SER A 285 10.26 -22.59 17.79
C SER A 285 11.01 -23.46 18.80
N ARG A 286 12.31 -23.25 18.90
CA ARG A 286 13.16 -23.93 19.88
C ARG A 286 12.67 -23.78 21.31
N GLU A 287 12.14 -22.60 21.65
CA GLU A 287 11.59 -22.29 22.98
C GLU A 287 10.38 -23.18 23.27
N LYS A 288 9.44 -23.31 22.32
CA LYS A 288 8.27 -24.20 22.47
C LYS A 288 8.66 -25.67 22.63
N VAL A 289 9.68 -26.13 21.89
CA VAL A 289 10.19 -27.50 22.06
C VAL A 289 10.82 -27.67 23.44
N SER A 290 11.61 -26.68 23.89
CA SER A 290 12.27 -26.71 25.20
C SER A 290 11.26 -26.72 26.35
N GLU A 291 10.21 -25.90 26.25
CA GLU A 291 9.07 -25.88 27.17
C GLU A 291 8.39 -27.26 27.22
N GLN A 292 8.11 -27.86 26.06
CA GLN A 292 7.50 -29.19 26.01
C GLN A 292 8.41 -30.28 26.61
N ILE A 293 9.73 -30.22 26.41
CA ILE A 293 10.68 -31.14 27.06
C ILE A 293 10.56 -31.05 28.59
N VAL A 294 10.51 -29.83 29.13
CA VAL A 294 10.35 -29.61 30.58
C VAL A 294 9.01 -30.16 31.06
N ARG A 295 7.91 -29.85 30.35
CA ARG A 295 6.57 -30.37 30.67
C ARG A 295 6.52 -31.90 30.67
N SER A 296 7.06 -32.55 29.63
CA SER A 296 7.09 -34.02 29.54
C SER A 296 7.93 -34.66 30.65
N ARG A 297 9.05 -34.02 31.07
CA ARG A 297 9.86 -34.50 32.20
C ARG A 297 9.10 -34.41 33.52
N LEU A 298 8.40 -33.32 33.75
CA LEU A 298 7.62 -33.13 34.98
C LEU A 298 6.47 -34.12 35.08
N GLN A 299 5.72 -34.34 33.99
CA GLN A 299 4.69 -35.38 33.93
C GLN A 299 5.28 -36.77 34.26
N HIS A 300 6.49 -37.06 33.77
CA HIS A 300 7.14 -38.32 34.08
C HIS A 300 7.54 -38.43 35.56
N VAL A 301 8.10 -37.36 36.13
CA VAL A 301 8.42 -37.31 37.57
C VAL A 301 7.17 -37.45 38.41
N GLN A 302 6.06 -36.80 38.05
CA GLN A 302 4.75 -36.96 38.72
C GLN A 302 4.25 -38.41 38.67
N SER A 303 4.32 -39.05 37.49
CA SER A 303 3.90 -40.45 37.36
C SER A 303 4.79 -41.41 38.15
N ALA A 304 6.08 -41.08 38.31
CA ALA A 304 7.04 -41.89 39.06
C ALA A 304 7.04 -41.59 40.57
N SER A 305 6.63 -40.38 40.98
CA SER A 305 6.51 -39.99 42.39
C SER A 305 5.22 -40.49 43.03
N ALA A 306 4.18 -40.79 42.24
CA ALA A 306 3.01 -41.54 42.70
C ALA A 306 3.37 -42.93 43.29
N ASP A 307 4.55 -43.47 42.96
CA ASP A 307 5.04 -44.77 43.42
C ASP A 307 6.11 -44.69 44.54
N LEU A 308 6.47 -43.51 45.07
CA LEU A 308 7.50 -43.33 46.13
C LEU A 308 7.03 -42.41 47.29
N PRO A 309 7.45 -42.64 48.55
CA PRO A 309 6.85 -41.95 49.70
C PRO A 309 7.36 -40.52 49.97
N ASP A 310 6.40 -39.59 50.06
CA ASP A 310 6.21 -38.42 50.96
C ASP A 310 7.28 -37.31 51.15
N ASN A 311 8.54 -37.45 50.69
CA ASN A 311 9.58 -36.47 51.04
C ASN A 311 9.95 -35.46 49.92
N ASN A 312 9.45 -35.63 48.70
CA ASN A 312 9.73 -34.75 47.54
C ASN A 312 8.50 -33.96 47.04
N ASP A 313 7.32 -34.17 47.61
CA ASP A 313 6.07 -33.62 47.09
C ASP A 313 5.97 -32.09 47.26
N ALA A 314 6.53 -31.54 48.34
CA ALA A 314 6.47 -30.09 48.59
C ALA A 314 7.31 -29.27 47.59
N GLU A 315 8.53 -29.70 47.23
CA GLU A 315 9.34 -29.00 46.22
C GLU A 315 8.74 -29.16 44.82
N LEU A 316 8.23 -30.35 44.48
CA LEU A 316 7.56 -30.61 43.20
C LEU A 316 6.29 -29.77 43.06
N GLN A 317 5.52 -29.58 44.13
CA GLN A 317 4.31 -28.77 44.15
C GLN A 317 4.63 -27.28 43.95
N VAL A 318 5.73 -26.78 44.53
CA VAL A 318 6.20 -25.40 44.31
C VAL A 318 6.65 -25.18 42.87
N TYR A 319 7.37 -26.14 42.26
CA TYR A 319 7.71 -26.05 40.83
C TYR A 319 6.47 -26.12 39.92
N GLN A 320 5.45 -26.89 40.30
CA GLN A 320 4.18 -26.97 39.56
C GLN A 320 3.40 -25.66 39.62
N GLU A 321 3.29 -25.03 40.80
CA GLU A 321 2.68 -23.70 40.95
C GLU A 321 3.45 -22.63 40.17
N LEU A 322 4.79 -22.68 40.21
CA LEU A 322 5.62 -21.71 39.50
C LEU A 322 5.46 -21.84 37.98
N LEU A 323 5.39 -23.06 37.45
CA LEU A 323 5.16 -23.27 36.02
C LEU A 323 3.72 -22.99 35.60
N GLY A 324 2.73 -23.34 36.44
CA GLY A 324 1.34 -22.98 36.21
C GLY A 324 1.16 -21.45 36.14
N SER A 325 1.78 -20.72 37.06
CA SER A 325 1.75 -19.25 37.04
C SER A 325 2.48 -18.65 35.84
N VAL A 326 3.62 -19.21 35.42
CA VAL A 326 4.31 -18.79 34.19
C VAL A 326 3.47 -19.11 32.94
N ASP A 327 2.81 -20.26 32.89
CA ASP A 327 1.91 -20.64 31.80
C ASP A 327 0.69 -19.72 31.72
N ASP A 328 0.12 -19.33 32.86
CA ASP A 328 -1.00 -18.40 32.94
C ASP A 328 -0.55 -16.97 32.57
N GLU A 329 0.64 -16.55 32.98
CA GLU A 329 1.20 -15.25 32.59
C GLU A 329 1.53 -15.22 31.09
N LEU A 330 2.09 -16.30 30.54
CA LEU A 330 2.34 -16.45 29.10
C LEU A 330 1.04 -16.48 28.30
N ARG A 331 -0.01 -17.16 28.78
CA ARG A 331 -1.34 -17.11 28.17
C ARG A 331 -1.93 -15.71 28.23
N GLY A 332 -1.84 -15.04 29.38
CA GLY A 332 -2.28 -13.66 29.56
C GLY A 332 -1.60 -12.71 28.58
N ARG A 333 -0.26 -12.73 28.51
CA ARG A 333 0.51 -11.92 27.55
C ARG A 333 0.23 -12.30 26.11
N SER A 334 0.03 -13.58 25.80
CA SER A 334 -0.33 -14.02 24.44
C SER A 334 -1.71 -13.53 24.02
N GLN A 335 -2.67 -13.54 24.95
CA GLN A 335 -4.02 -12.99 24.75
C GLN A 335 -3.96 -11.48 24.53
N GLU A 336 -3.19 -10.77 25.35
CA GLU A 336 -3.00 -9.32 25.28
C GLU A 336 -2.30 -8.90 23.98
N ILE A 337 -1.30 -9.67 23.54
CA ILE A 337 -0.67 -9.51 22.24
C ILE A 337 -1.67 -9.78 21.10
N SER A 338 -2.60 -10.73 21.26
CA SER A 338 -3.66 -10.99 20.27
C SER A 338 -4.62 -9.80 20.17
N THR A 339 -5.08 -9.27 21.30
CA THR A 339 -6.00 -8.12 21.32
C THR A 339 -5.36 -6.87 20.74
N LEU A 340 -4.11 -6.58 21.10
CA LEU A 340 -3.36 -5.45 20.54
C LEU A 340 -3.11 -5.61 19.03
N ARG A 341 -3.01 -6.85 18.53
CA ARG A 341 -2.91 -7.12 17.09
C ARG A 341 -4.22 -6.91 16.35
N ASP A 342 -5.33 -7.35 16.93
CA ASP A 342 -6.64 -7.11 16.36
C ASP A 342 -6.92 -5.61 16.27
N GLU A 343 -6.45 -4.85 17.26
CA GLU A 343 -6.50 -3.39 17.29
C GLU A 343 -5.56 -2.73 16.26
N ILE A 344 -4.31 -3.18 16.14
CA ILE A 344 -3.39 -2.68 15.08
C ILE A 344 -3.94 -3.00 13.69
N ASN A 345 -4.48 -4.20 13.49
CA ASN A 345 -5.06 -4.62 12.22
C ASN A 345 -6.33 -3.82 11.92
N SER A 346 -7.18 -3.54 12.90
CA SER A 346 -8.38 -2.71 12.73
C SER A 346 -8.01 -1.26 12.43
N LEU A 347 -7.01 -0.69 13.10
CA LEU A 347 -6.52 0.67 12.84
C LEU A 347 -5.82 0.78 11.48
N THR A 348 -5.03 -0.23 11.09
CA THR A 348 -4.39 -0.27 9.77
C THR A 348 -5.42 -0.45 8.66
N ALA A 349 -6.44 -1.27 8.91
CA ALA A 349 -7.60 -1.45 8.05
C ALA A 349 -8.41 -0.16 7.92
N GLU A 350 -8.65 0.56 9.01
CA GLU A 350 -9.38 1.82 9.01
C GLU A 350 -8.57 2.90 8.30
N ASN A 351 -7.26 2.96 8.50
CA ASN A 351 -6.39 3.82 7.70
C ASN A 351 -6.42 3.42 6.22
N GLY A 352 -6.41 2.13 5.89
CA GLY A 352 -6.56 1.65 4.53
C GLY A 352 -7.93 1.97 3.93
N ARG A 353 -8.99 1.90 4.74
CA ARG A 353 -10.38 2.24 4.38
C ARG A 353 -10.52 3.73 4.18
N LEU A 354 -9.94 4.57 5.06
CA LEU A 354 -9.87 6.02 4.94
C LEU A 354 -9.04 6.43 3.73
N LEU A 355 -7.91 5.79 3.45
CA LEU A 355 -7.12 6.01 2.24
C LEU A 355 -7.88 5.57 0.97
N SER A 356 -8.61 4.45 1.04
CA SER A 356 -9.46 3.98 -0.06
C SER A 356 -10.73 4.81 -0.22
N LEU A 357 -11.25 5.40 0.85
CA LEU A 357 -12.33 6.39 0.86
C LEU A 357 -11.81 7.71 0.31
N MET A 358 -10.61 8.16 0.65
CA MET A 358 -9.98 9.33 0.03
C MET A 358 -9.74 9.09 -1.46
N ALA A 359 -9.32 7.88 -1.85
CA ALA A 359 -9.20 7.48 -3.25
C ALA A 359 -10.58 7.31 -3.94
N GLY A 360 -11.60 6.84 -3.21
CA GLY A 360 -12.96 6.60 -3.68
C GLY A 360 -13.84 7.85 -3.74
N TYR A 361 -13.59 8.84 -2.87
CA TYR A 361 -14.06 10.23 -3.00
C TYR A 361 -13.41 10.90 -4.21
N GLY A 362 -12.24 10.41 -4.65
CA GLY A 362 -11.68 10.73 -5.96
C GLY A 362 -12.39 10.05 -7.14
N HIS A 363 -13.27 9.07 -6.93
CA HIS A 363 -13.78 8.16 -7.98
C HIS A 363 -15.28 7.84 -7.98
N SER A 364 -16.11 8.47 -7.14
CA SER A 364 -17.56 8.22 -7.15
C SER A 364 -18.40 9.49 -6.97
N THR A 365 -18.43 10.32 -8.01
CA THR A 365 -19.62 10.66 -8.82
C THR A 365 -19.22 11.74 -9.83
N HIS A 366 -19.50 11.46 -11.11
CA HIS A 366 -19.01 12.18 -12.30
C HIS A 366 -17.50 12.07 -12.54
N GLU A 367 -17.11 12.02 -13.82
CA GLU A 367 -15.77 12.41 -14.24
C GLU A 367 -15.49 13.80 -13.66
N ALA A 368 -14.94 13.87 -12.45
CA ALA A 368 -14.08 14.97 -12.12
C ALA A 368 -12.81 14.71 -12.93
N SER A 369 -12.80 15.18 -14.18
CA SER A 369 -11.68 16.03 -14.59
C SER A 369 -11.24 16.73 -13.31
N VAL A 370 -10.00 16.52 -12.85
CA VAL A 370 -9.42 17.45 -11.87
C VAL A 370 -9.74 18.80 -12.47
N ASP A 371 -10.73 19.49 -11.91
CA ASP A 371 -11.32 20.60 -12.61
C ASP A 371 -10.18 21.59 -12.65
N VAL A 372 -9.62 21.71 -13.86
CA VAL A 372 -8.35 22.38 -14.07
C VAL A 372 -8.49 23.78 -13.50
N ASP A 373 -9.71 24.31 -13.54
CA ASP A 373 -10.15 25.58 -12.99
C ASP A 373 -10.18 25.57 -11.45
N LEU A 374 -10.65 24.51 -10.77
CA LEU A 374 -10.56 24.39 -9.30
C LEU A 374 -9.11 24.27 -8.79
N VAL A 375 -8.24 23.55 -9.50
CA VAL A 375 -6.82 23.46 -9.12
C VAL A 375 -6.07 24.75 -9.40
N ARG A 376 -6.35 25.41 -10.54
CA ARG A 376 -5.84 26.76 -10.84
C ARG A 376 -6.28 27.76 -9.78
N PHE A 377 -7.57 27.78 -9.47
CA PHE A 377 -8.15 28.66 -8.45
C PHE A 377 -7.55 28.41 -7.06
N ARG A 378 -7.43 27.16 -6.61
CA ARG A 378 -6.78 26.82 -5.33
C ARG A 378 -5.34 27.31 -5.27
N THR A 379 -4.60 27.16 -6.37
CA THR A 379 -3.21 27.63 -6.49
C THR A 379 -3.13 29.15 -6.42
N ALA A 380 -4.03 29.85 -7.10
CA ALA A 380 -4.15 31.30 -7.08
C ALA A 380 -4.49 31.83 -5.67
N VAL A 381 -5.41 31.19 -4.95
CA VAL A 381 -5.77 31.55 -3.55
C VAL A 381 -4.56 31.43 -2.61
N LEU A 382 -3.81 30.33 -2.70
CA LEU A 382 -2.62 30.14 -1.86
C LEU A 382 -1.52 31.15 -2.19
N ALA A 383 -1.31 31.46 -3.47
CA ALA A 383 -0.32 32.44 -3.91
C ALA A 383 -0.69 33.88 -3.46
N GLN A 384 -1.97 34.22 -3.49
CA GLN A 384 -2.47 35.51 -3.03
C GLN A 384 -2.31 35.67 -1.50
N LEU A 385 -2.64 34.64 -0.71
CA LEU A 385 -2.42 34.63 0.74
C LEU A 385 -0.92 34.68 1.10
N GLY A 386 -0.07 34.04 0.29
CA GLY A 386 1.38 34.03 0.44
C GLY A 386 2.09 35.32 -0.01
N ASN A 387 1.37 36.29 -0.60
CA ASN A 387 1.94 37.47 -1.28
C ASN A 387 2.96 37.14 -2.39
N THR A 388 2.80 35.99 -3.05
CA THR A 388 3.68 35.52 -4.14
C THR A 388 2.94 35.38 -5.48
N SER A 389 1.74 35.97 -5.59
CA SER A 389 0.90 35.86 -6.78
C SER A 389 1.47 36.56 -8.01
N SER A 390 1.28 35.92 -9.16
CA SER A 390 1.49 36.51 -10.49
C SER A 390 0.26 37.32 -10.94
N LEU A 391 0.34 38.06 -12.04
CA LEU A 391 -0.80 38.78 -12.62
C LEU A 391 -1.88 37.81 -13.12
N VAL A 392 -1.49 36.72 -13.77
CA VAL A 392 -2.42 35.66 -14.20
C VAL A 392 -3.15 35.07 -13.00
N GLN A 393 -2.41 34.72 -11.94
CA GLN A 393 -3.01 34.20 -10.71
C GLN A 393 -3.92 35.24 -10.02
N SER A 394 -3.58 36.53 -10.10
CA SER A 394 -4.43 37.60 -9.55
C SER A 394 -5.76 37.71 -10.30
N LEU A 395 -5.76 37.51 -11.62
CA LEU A 395 -6.97 37.46 -12.44
C LEU A 395 -7.81 36.20 -12.16
N GLU A 396 -7.17 35.03 -12.09
CA GLU A 396 -7.83 33.76 -11.73
C GLU A 396 -8.47 33.85 -10.34
N PHE A 397 -7.79 34.51 -9.40
CA PHE A 397 -8.27 34.72 -8.03
C PHE A 397 -9.54 35.57 -8.00
N VAL A 398 -9.56 36.73 -8.67
CA VAL A 398 -10.76 37.60 -8.65
C VAL A 398 -11.92 37.02 -9.46
N GLN A 399 -11.64 36.36 -10.59
CA GLN A 399 -12.69 35.72 -11.39
C GLN A 399 -13.29 34.52 -10.67
N GLY A 400 -12.48 33.74 -9.94
CA GLY A 400 -12.97 32.59 -9.19
C GLY A 400 -13.70 32.96 -7.89
N LEU A 401 -13.30 34.04 -7.19
CA LEU A 401 -13.97 34.48 -5.97
C LEU A 401 -15.23 35.31 -6.23
N PHE A 402 -15.28 36.07 -7.32
CA PHE A 402 -16.38 36.98 -7.65
C PHE A 402 -16.92 36.77 -9.07
N PRO A 403 -17.28 35.52 -9.47
CA PRO A 403 -17.76 35.22 -10.83
C PRO A 403 -19.06 35.95 -11.19
N GLU A 404 -19.82 36.39 -10.19
CA GLU A 404 -21.02 37.19 -10.35
C GLU A 404 -20.73 38.67 -10.63
N ARG A 405 -19.51 39.16 -10.35
CA ARG A 405 -19.14 40.59 -10.43
C ARG A 405 -18.18 40.92 -11.58
N VAL A 406 -17.34 39.97 -11.98
CA VAL A 406 -16.29 40.21 -12.98
C VAL A 406 -16.22 39.10 -14.02
N ASP A 407 -16.06 39.48 -15.29
CA ASP A 407 -15.66 38.58 -16.38
C ASP A 407 -14.29 39.02 -16.91
N VAL A 408 -13.33 38.09 -16.98
CA VAL A 408 -11.98 38.36 -17.51
C VAL A 408 -11.86 37.72 -18.89
N LEU A 409 -11.50 38.52 -19.90
CA LEU A 409 -11.36 38.04 -21.28
C LEU A 409 -10.02 37.33 -21.48
N ASP A 410 -9.96 36.40 -22.44
CA ASP A 410 -8.72 35.70 -22.83
C ASP A 410 -7.58 36.65 -23.22
N SER A 411 -7.92 37.82 -23.78
CA SER A 411 -6.96 38.86 -24.11
C SER A 411 -6.27 39.43 -22.86
N ALA A 412 -6.99 39.55 -21.75
CA ALA A 412 -6.44 40.00 -20.47
C ALA A 412 -5.49 38.96 -19.86
N PHE A 413 -5.84 37.66 -19.94
CA PHE A 413 -4.95 36.58 -19.50
C PHE A 413 -3.68 36.52 -20.33
N LYS A 414 -3.77 36.67 -21.65
CA LYS A 414 -2.60 36.71 -22.55
C LYS A 414 -1.68 37.89 -22.22
N SER A 415 -2.22 39.09 -22.04
CA SER A 415 -1.42 40.26 -21.67
C SER A 415 -0.79 40.15 -20.28
N ALA A 416 -1.47 39.47 -19.35
CA ALA A 416 -0.96 39.25 -17.99
C ALA A 416 0.20 38.27 -18.01
N GLN A 417 0.10 37.19 -18.80
CA GLN A 417 1.18 36.23 -18.99
C GLN A 417 2.43 36.89 -19.59
N GLU A 418 2.28 37.75 -20.59
CA GLU A 418 3.41 38.50 -21.18
C GLU A 418 4.14 39.37 -20.14
N SER A 419 3.38 40.00 -19.23
CA SER A 419 3.94 40.79 -18.13
C SER A 419 4.58 39.93 -17.04
N ASP A 420 4.00 38.78 -16.70
CA ASP A 420 4.57 37.81 -15.76
C ASP A 420 5.89 37.22 -16.29
N ASP A 421 5.95 36.87 -17.58
CA ASP A 421 7.16 36.38 -18.25
C ASP A 421 8.29 37.42 -18.22
N ALA A 422 7.94 38.70 -18.30
CA ALA A 422 8.86 39.83 -18.17
C ALA A 422 9.23 40.17 -16.70
N ARG A 423 8.80 39.35 -15.73
CA ARG A 423 9.02 39.51 -14.28
C ARG A 423 8.50 40.85 -13.78
N PHE A 424 7.23 41.13 -14.03
CA PHE A 424 6.55 42.32 -13.52
C PHE A 424 6.74 42.48 -12.00
N LYS A 425 7.15 43.68 -11.57
CA LYS A 425 7.62 43.91 -10.19
C LYS A 425 6.53 44.29 -9.19
N TYR A 426 5.34 44.64 -9.68
CA TYR A 426 4.28 45.21 -8.84
C TYR A 426 3.02 44.32 -8.78
N CYS A 427 3.18 42.99 -8.86
CA CYS A 427 2.05 42.04 -8.86
C CYS A 427 1.12 42.22 -7.65
N ARG A 428 1.68 42.40 -6.45
CA ARG A 428 0.89 42.67 -5.24
C ARG A 428 -0.01 43.91 -5.38
N LYS A 429 0.57 45.03 -5.82
CA LYS A 429 -0.18 46.27 -6.01
C LYS A 429 -1.25 46.13 -7.10
N ALA A 430 -0.99 45.33 -8.13
CA ALA A 430 -1.97 45.01 -9.16
C ALA A 430 -3.13 44.17 -8.60
N GLY A 431 -2.83 43.15 -7.79
CA GLY A 431 -3.83 42.33 -7.09
C GLY A 431 -4.71 43.16 -6.16
N ASP A 432 -4.12 44.10 -5.40
CA ASP A 432 -4.89 45.01 -4.53
C ASP A 432 -5.85 45.90 -5.35
N LEU A 433 -5.39 46.42 -6.48
CA LEU A 433 -6.24 47.22 -7.39
C LEU A 433 -7.37 46.38 -8.02
N LEU A 434 -7.09 45.13 -8.40
CA LEU A 434 -8.10 44.19 -8.90
C LEU A 434 -9.14 43.83 -7.83
N LEU A 435 -8.72 43.67 -6.57
CA LEU A 435 -9.63 43.47 -5.45
C LEU A 435 -10.55 44.67 -5.24
N VAL A 436 -9.99 45.89 -5.16
CA VAL A 436 -10.78 47.13 -5.04
C VAL A 436 -11.77 47.29 -6.21
N LEU A 437 -11.40 46.83 -7.41
CA LEU A 437 -12.24 46.85 -8.60
C LEU A 437 -13.50 46.00 -8.43
N VAL A 438 -13.36 44.77 -7.92
CA VAL A 438 -14.47 43.81 -7.78
C VAL A 438 -15.20 43.91 -6.45
N THR A 439 -14.66 44.63 -5.46
CA THR A 439 -15.32 44.94 -4.19
C THR A 439 -15.88 46.37 -4.17
N ASN A 440 -15.08 47.34 -3.74
CA ASN A 440 -15.54 48.67 -3.36
C ASN A 440 -16.09 49.44 -4.56
N TYR A 441 -15.39 49.40 -5.68
CA TYR A 441 -15.83 50.11 -6.88
C TYR A 441 -17.03 49.45 -7.54
N TRP A 442 -17.09 48.11 -7.57
CA TRP A 442 -18.26 47.37 -8.02
C TRP A 442 -19.51 47.72 -7.19
N GLU A 443 -19.39 47.79 -5.86
CA GLU A 443 -20.51 48.15 -4.97
C GLU A 443 -21.06 49.55 -5.25
N VAL A 444 -20.18 50.51 -5.52
CA VAL A 444 -20.58 51.88 -5.91
C VAL A 444 -21.37 51.87 -7.23
N LEU A 445 -20.89 51.15 -8.24
CA LEU A 445 -21.56 51.06 -9.54
C LEU A 445 -22.89 50.29 -9.46
N ALA A 446 -22.93 49.18 -8.72
CA ALA A 446 -24.13 48.37 -8.51
C ALA A 446 -25.21 49.12 -7.71
N GLY A 447 -24.79 50.00 -6.80
CA GLY A 447 -25.66 50.92 -6.05
C GLY A 447 -26.19 52.12 -6.86
N GLY A 448 -25.85 52.23 -8.14
CA GLY A 448 -26.25 53.35 -9.00
C GLY A 448 -25.41 54.62 -8.81
N GLY A 449 -24.27 54.51 -8.15
CA GLY A 449 -23.33 55.62 -7.94
C GLY A 449 -22.65 56.06 -9.24
N PRO A 450 -22.25 57.34 -9.34
CA PRO A 450 -21.57 57.87 -10.53
C PRO A 450 -20.13 57.38 -10.63
N ASP A 451 -19.63 57.23 -11.86
CA ASP A 451 -18.24 56.84 -12.17
C ASP A 451 -17.18 57.82 -11.61
N GLN A 452 -17.61 59.03 -11.26
CA GLN A 452 -16.78 60.09 -10.68
C GLN A 452 -16.12 59.68 -9.35
N THR A 453 -16.69 58.70 -8.63
CA THR A 453 -16.18 58.16 -7.36
C THR A 453 -15.03 57.16 -7.55
N ALA A 454 -14.71 56.76 -8.79
CA ALA A 454 -13.60 55.84 -9.08
C ALA A 454 -12.26 56.32 -8.49
N LYS A 455 -11.99 57.62 -8.54
CA LYS A 455 -10.75 58.20 -7.97
C LYS A 455 -10.70 58.11 -6.45
N ASP A 456 -11.85 58.06 -5.79
CA ASP A 456 -11.94 57.90 -4.34
C ASP A 456 -11.71 56.43 -3.94
N CYS A 457 -12.12 55.47 -4.79
CA CYS A 457 -11.87 54.05 -4.58
C CYS A 457 -10.42 53.64 -4.82
N PHE A 458 -9.80 54.07 -5.93
CA PHE A 458 -8.45 53.61 -6.34
C PHE A 458 -7.32 54.60 -6.01
N GLY A 459 -7.67 55.87 -5.76
CA GLY A 459 -6.73 56.99 -5.70
C GLY A 459 -6.52 57.66 -7.07
N ALA A 460 -6.35 58.97 -7.07
CA ALA A 460 -6.26 59.81 -8.28
C ALA A 460 -5.13 59.43 -9.26
N GLN A 461 -4.08 58.75 -8.78
CA GLN A 461 -2.93 58.33 -9.57
C GLN A 461 -3.05 56.91 -10.13
N ALA A 462 -4.08 56.14 -9.74
CA ALA A 462 -4.24 54.73 -10.14
C ALA A 462 -5.39 54.49 -11.12
N TYR A 463 -6.29 55.46 -11.33
CA TYR A 463 -7.41 55.35 -12.28
C TYR A 463 -7.36 56.44 -13.38
N SER A 464 -7.78 56.10 -14.59
CA SER A 464 -8.08 57.04 -15.67
C SER A 464 -9.39 56.64 -16.35
N ALA A 465 -10.28 57.62 -16.57
CA ALA A 465 -11.57 57.40 -17.23
C ALA A 465 -11.45 57.38 -18.77
N ASN A 466 -10.41 58.05 -19.31
CA ASN A 466 -10.15 58.11 -20.74
C ASN A 466 -8.65 58.33 -21.04
N GLU A 467 -8.26 58.07 -22.28
CA GLU A 467 -6.96 58.45 -22.84
C GLU A 467 -7.09 59.58 -23.88
N SER A 468 -6.31 60.65 -23.71
CA SER A 468 -6.30 61.78 -24.64
C SER A 468 -5.42 61.51 -25.86
N GLY A 469 -5.91 61.82 -27.07
CA GLY A 469 -5.11 61.83 -28.30
C GLY A 469 -5.03 60.50 -29.05
N LEU A 470 -5.99 59.58 -28.85
CA LEU A 470 -6.02 58.27 -29.51
C LEU A 470 -6.18 58.37 -31.03
N SER A 471 -5.31 57.67 -31.75
CA SER A 471 -5.44 57.42 -33.19
C SER A 471 -6.54 56.38 -33.48
N GLY A 472 -7.01 56.29 -34.72
CA GLY A 472 -7.96 55.24 -35.12
C GLY A 472 -7.42 53.83 -34.86
N ARG A 473 -6.09 53.66 -34.92
CA ARG A 473 -5.40 52.40 -34.60
C ARG A 473 -5.32 52.15 -33.10
N GLY A 474 -5.05 53.17 -32.29
CA GLY A 474 -5.05 53.06 -30.83
C GLY A 474 -6.44 52.76 -30.26
N ARG A 475 -7.50 53.27 -30.89
CA ARG A 475 -8.88 52.93 -30.55
C ARG A 475 -9.19 51.45 -30.82
N ALA A 476 -8.67 50.91 -31.92
CA ALA A 476 -8.83 49.49 -32.24
C ALA A 476 -8.10 48.58 -31.23
N GLU A 477 -6.91 48.94 -30.74
CA GLU A 477 -6.19 48.15 -29.72
C GLU A 477 -6.92 48.08 -28.37
N ARG A 478 -7.78 49.07 -28.05
CA ARG A 478 -8.62 49.12 -26.83
C ARG A 478 -10.03 48.58 -27.05
N THR A 479 -10.27 47.94 -28.19
CA THR A 479 -11.56 47.32 -28.51
C THR A 479 -11.44 45.81 -28.38
N PHE A 480 -12.20 45.24 -27.46
CA PHE A 480 -12.15 43.81 -27.13
C PHE A 480 -13.49 43.15 -27.46
N LEU A 481 -13.46 41.88 -27.84
CA LEU A 481 -14.68 41.13 -28.12
C LEU A 481 -15.29 40.61 -26.82
N TYR A 482 -16.52 41.03 -26.52
CA TYR A 482 -17.31 40.49 -25.41
C TYR A 482 -18.67 40.05 -25.95
N ARG A 483 -19.00 38.76 -25.76
CA ARG A 483 -20.25 38.14 -26.28
C ARG A 483 -20.49 38.36 -27.78
N GLY A 484 -19.40 38.40 -28.56
CA GLY A 484 -19.44 38.57 -30.02
C GLY A 484 -19.45 40.03 -30.49
N GLU A 485 -19.58 41.00 -29.58
CA GLU A 485 -19.63 42.43 -29.91
C GLU A 485 -18.30 43.14 -29.58
N PRO A 486 -17.84 44.08 -30.43
CA PRO A 486 -16.65 44.88 -30.15
C PRO A 486 -16.96 45.97 -29.10
N VAL A 487 -16.31 45.87 -27.94
CA VAL A 487 -16.47 46.80 -26.81
C VAL A 487 -15.21 47.64 -26.67
N PHE A 488 -15.36 48.95 -26.80
CA PHE A 488 -14.29 49.90 -26.55
C PHE A 488 -14.12 50.15 -25.05
N MET A 489 -12.95 49.83 -24.49
CA MET A 489 -12.65 49.95 -23.06
C MET A 489 -11.59 51.03 -22.81
N ASP A 490 -12.04 52.27 -22.62
CA ASP A 490 -11.16 53.43 -22.40
C ASP A 490 -10.71 53.57 -20.93
N LYS A 491 -11.58 53.14 -20.01
CA LYS A 491 -11.31 53.15 -18.58
C LYS A 491 -10.20 52.17 -18.26
N HIS A 492 -9.25 52.62 -17.44
CA HIS A 492 -8.17 51.74 -17.03
C HIS A 492 -7.55 52.09 -15.68
N LEU A 493 -7.03 51.06 -15.03
CA LEU A 493 -6.15 51.19 -13.87
C LEU A 493 -4.70 51.27 -14.33
N LYS A 494 -3.87 52.04 -13.61
CA LYS A 494 -2.49 52.31 -13.99
C LYS A 494 -1.49 52.07 -12.85
N ILE A 495 -0.42 51.36 -13.16
CA ILE A 495 0.81 51.29 -12.37
C ILE A 495 1.96 51.67 -13.30
N GLY A 496 2.87 52.55 -12.85
CA GLY A 496 4.02 52.97 -13.64
C GLY A 496 3.69 53.93 -14.79
N GLY A 497 4.69 54.72 -15.18
CA GLY A 497 4.57 55.77 -16.22
C GLY A 497 5.52 55.63 -17.41
N LYS A 498 6.48 54.68 -17.37
CA LYS A 498 7.44 54.46 -18.47
C LYS A 498 7.06 53.21 -19.24
N ASP A 499 7.08 53.21 -20.57
CA ASP A 499 6.71 52.04 -21.37
C ASP A 499 7.71 50.87 -21.14
N SER A 500 7.38 49.98 -20.19
CA SER A 500 8.25 48.92 -19.70
C SER A 500 7.40 47.76 -19.19
N LEU A 501 7.59 46.59 -19.79
CA LEU A 501 6.89 45.35 -19.42
C LEU A 501 7.06 44.96 -17.95
N ALA A 502 8.23 45.24 -17.35
CA ALA A 502 8.53 44.86 -15.98
C ALA A 502 7.99 45.84 -14.91
N THR A 503 7.58 47.06 -15.31
CA THR A 503 7.25 48.13 -14.35
C THR A 503 5.98 48.92 -14.65
N THR A 504 5.37 48.72 -15.81
CA THR A 504 4.14 49.42 -16.21
C THR A 504 3.02 48.44 -16.46
N LEU A 505 1.86 48.75 -15.88
CA LEU A 505 0.62 48.02 -16.01
C LEU A 505 -0.53 48.96 -16.37
N ARG A 506 -1.36 48.50 -17.28
CA ARG A 506 -2.67 49.05 -17.64
C ARG A 506 -3.68 47.92 -17.57
N ILE A 507 -4.75 48.11 -16.80
CA ILE A 507 -5.86 47.17 -16.72
C ILE A 507 -7.07 47.85 -17.35
N HIS A 508 -7.41 47.51 -18.60
CA HIS A 508 -8.56 48.08 -19.31
C HIS A 508 -9.82 47.30 -18.99
N PHE A 509 -10.89 48.01 -18.65
CA PHE A 509 -12.16 47.40 -18.27
C PHE A 509 -13.36 48.27 -18.64
N GLU A 510 -14.56 47.69 -18.62
CA GLU A 510 -15.82 48.43 -18.75
C GLU A 510 -16.92 47.84 -17.86
N TRP A 511 -17.89 48.68 -17.48
CA TRP A 511 -19.05 48.32 -16.68
C TRP A 511 -20.28 48.06 -17.53
N PHE A 512 -20.91 46.89 -17.33
CA PHE A 512 -22.16 46.51 -17.96
C PHE A 512 -23.28 46.56 -16.93
N SER A 513 -24.02 47.67 -16.92
CA SER A 513 -25.10 47.91 -15.93
C SER A 513 -26.23 46.89 -16.00
N GLY A 514 -26.54 46.37 -17.20
CA GLY A 514 -27.59 45.37 -17.41
C GLY A 514 -27.29 44.04 -16.70
N ASP A 515 -26.01 43.63 -16.70
CA ASP A 515 -25.56 42.38 -16.08
C ASP A 515 -24.95 42.59 -14.70
N ARG A 516 -24.78 43.85 -14.29
CA ARG A 516 -24.03 44.26 -13.09
C ARG A 516 -22.63 43.65 -13.03
N LYS A 517 -21.93 43.63 -14.17
CA LYS A 517 -20.59 43.05 -14.30
C LYS A 517 -19.56 44.03 -14.79
N ILE A 518 -18.34 43.90 -14.27
CA ILE A 518 -17.13 44.53 -14.81
C ILE A 518 -16.47 43.53 -15.77
N VAL A 519 -16.13 43.96 -16.98
CA VAL A 519 -15.42 43.12 -17.95
C VAL A 519 -14.00 43.64 -18.12
N ILE A 520 -12.99 42.78 -17.93
CA ILE A 520 -11.58 43.13 -18.09
C ILE A 520 -11.07 42.63 -19.44
N GLY A 521 -10.68 43.56 -20.32
CA GLY A 521 -10.20 43.27 -21.67
C GLY A 521 -8.68 43.17 -21.81
N HIS A 522 -7.93 43.86 -20.95
CA HIS A 522 -6.46 43.86 -20.96
C HIS A 522 -5.91 44.04 -19.55
N CYS A 523 -4.81 43.35 -19.22
CA CYS A 523 -4.10 43.44 -17.95
C CYS A 523 -2.60 43.25 -18.21
N GLY A 524 -1.90 44.30 -18.62
CA GLY A 524 -0.51 44.18 -19.05
C GLY A 524 0.12 45.53 -19.39
N ARG A 525 1.12 45.54 -20.26
CA ARG A 525 1.80 46.79 -20.70
C ARG A 525 0.85 47.85 -21.26
N HIS A 526 1.37 49.06 -21.45
CA HIS A 526 0.65 50.11 -22.16
C HIS A 526 0.34 49.71 -23.62
N LEU A 527 -0.89 49.94 -24.07
CA LEU A 527 -1.29 49.76 -25.47
C LEU A 527 -0.86 50.97 -26.31
N ARG A 528 -0.67 50.81 -27.62
CA ARG A 528 -0.19 51.91 -28.48
C ARG A 528 -1.28 52.98 -28.66
N PHE A 529 -0.85 54.24 -28.77
CA PHE A 529 -1.75 55.40 -28.93
C PHE A 529 -2.31 55.54 -30.35
#